data_AF-A0A0M8WQH7-F1
#
_entry.id   AF-A0A0M8WQH7-F1
#
_cell.length_a   1.000
_cell.length_b   1.000
_cell.length_c   1.000
_cell.angle_alpha   90.00
_cell.angle_beta   90.00
_cell.angle_gamma   90.00
#
_symmetry.space_group_name_H-M   'P 1'
#
loop_
_entity.id
_entity.type
_entity.pdbx_description
1 polymer ?
#
loop_
_entity_poly.entity_id
_entity_poly.type
_entity_poly.pdbx_seq_one_letter_code
_entity_poly.pdbx_strand_id
1 'polypeptide(L)' 'MQGHRPHHPRPRAHPDQVTAVAFLDWRSPEHFDHSSDKPCVICTKPTPLRSDNGKPVHKVCAEEWIDAHPPKEEQR' A
#
# COMPACT_ATOMS: atom_id res chain seq x y z
N MET A 1 32.75 49.36 -9.83
CA MET A 1 31.70 48.71 -10.65
C MET A 1 31.34 47.41 -9.95
N GLN A 2 30.52 47.49 -8.89
CA GLN A 2 30.29 46.37 -7.96
C GLN A 2 29.19 45.44 -8.51
N GLY A 3 29.58 44.26 -9.00
CA GLY A 3 28.64 43.23 -9.41
C GLY A 3 28.19 42.39 -8.22
N HIS A 4 27.04 42.71 -7.62
CA HIS A 4 26.38 41.82 -6.67
C HIS A 4 25.40 40.93 -7.42
N ARG A 5 25.75 39.64 -7.57
CA ARG A 5 24.81 38.60 -8.02
C ARG A 5 23.93 38.20 -6.81
N PRO A 6 22.59 38.19 -6.93
CA PRO A 6 21.76 37.73 -5.83
C PRO A 6 21.94 36.22 -5.63
N HIS A 7 22.27 35.83 -4.40
CA HIS A 7 22.28 34.43 -3.97
C HIS A 7 20.83 33.94 -3.87
N HIS A 8 20.40 33.15 -4.85
CA HIS A 8 19.14 32.43 -4.74
C HIS A 8 19.35 31.23 -3.82
N PRO A 9 18.59 31.07 -2.72
CA PRO A 9 18.67 29.87 -1.91
C PRO A 9 18.20 28.66 -2.73
N ARG A 10 18.93 27.54 -2.63
CA ARG A 10 18.49 26.27 -3.23
C ARG A 10 17.15 25.86 -2.59
N PRO A 11 16.17 25.36 -3.36
CA PRO A 11 14.97 24.78 -2.77
C PRO A 11 15.39 23.62 -1.85
N ARG A 12 14.88 23.61 -0.62
CA ARG A 12 15.00 22.48 0.30
C ARG A 12 14.35 21.27 -0.36
N ALA A 13 15.07 20.15 -0.40
CA ALA A 13 14.49 18.86 -0.77
C ALA A 13 13.25 18.63 0.13
N HIS A 14 12.10 18.39 -0.50
CA HIS A 14 10.89 18.00 0.21
C HIS A 14 11.18 16.65 0.87
N PRO A 15 10.84 16.45 2.15
CA PRO A 15 10.95 15.14 2.78
C PRO A 15 10.02 14.20 2.01
N ASP A 16 10.64 13.25 1.34
CA ASP A 16 10.16 11.90 1.04
C ASP A 16 8.79 11.64 1.67
N GLN A 17 7.76 11.85 0.85
CA GLN A 17 6.39 11.48 1.19
C GLN A 17 6.40 9.95 1.21
N VAL A 18 6.67 9.36 2.37
CA VAL A 18 6.38 7.95 2.60
C VAL A 18 4.86 7.83 2.47
N THR A 19 4.39 7.46 1.28
CA THR A 19 3.00 7.07 1.07
C THR A 19 2.76 5.99 2.10
N ALA A 20 1.90 6.27 3.08
CA ALA A 20 1.57 5.31 4.11
C ALA A 20 0.86 4.14 3.39
N VAL A 21 1.65 3.14 2.99
CA VAL A 21 1.12 1.90 2.46
C VAL A 21 0.31 1.30 3.58
N ALA A 22 -1.02 1.32 3.44
CA ALA A 22 -1.90 0.70 4.42
C ALA A 22 -1.61 -0.81 4.41
N PHE A 23 -0.73 -1.23 5.32
CA PHE A 23 -0.32 -2.62 5.42
C PHE A 23 -1.48 -3.40 6.00
N LEU A 24 -2.02 -4.35 5.25
CA LEU A 24 -2.89 -5.38 5.81
C LEU A 24 -2.08 -6.16 6.85
N ASP A 25 -2.65 -6.38 8.04
CA ASP A 25 -2.04 -7.28 9.01
C ASP A 25 -2.28 -8.71 8.53
N TRP A 26 -1.21 -9.43 8.23
CA TRP A 26 -1.25 -10.84 7.79
C TRP A 26 -0.77 -11.79 8.89
N ARG A 27 -0.55 -11.29 10.11
CA ARG A 27 0.06 -12.06 11.19
C ARG A 27 -0.95 -12.93 11.91
N SER A 28 -2.24 -12.61 11.82
CA SER A 28 -3.30 -13.44 12.39
C SER A 28 -3.46 -14.76 11.62
N PRO A 29 -3.54 -15.92 12.31
CA PRO A 29 -3.75 -17.22 11.67
C PRO A 29 -5.09 -17.30 10.94
N GLU A 30 -6.05 -16.43 11.26
CA GLU A 30 -7.35 -16.31 10.61
C GLU A 30 -7.26 -15.96 9.11
N HIS A 31 -6.15 -15.34 8.68
CA HIS A 31 -5.90 -15.06 7.27
C HIS A 31 -5.50 -16.29 6.47
N PHE A 32 -5.15 -17.42 7.10
CA PHE A 32 -4.70 -18.61 6.41
C PHE A 32 -5.70 -19.75 6.58
N ASP A 33 -6.40 -20.09 5.50
CA ASP A 33 -7.34 -21.20 5.46
C ASP A 33 -6.64 -22.46 4.91
N HIS A 34 -6.28 -23.37 5.80
CA HIS A 34 -5.67 -24.66 5.45
C HIS A 34 -6.64 -25.63 4.78
N SER A 35 -7.96 -25.37 4.86
CA SER A 35 -8.99 -26.33 4.47
C SER A 35 -9.25 -26.33 2.96
N SER A 36 -9.10 -25.17 2.30
CA SER A 36 -9.45 -25.05 0.89
C SER A 36 -8.81 -23.81 0.25
N ASP A 37 -8.13 -24.04 -0.87
CA ASP A 37 -7.78 -22.95 -1.78
C ASP A 37 -9.04 -22.39 -2.46
N LYS A 38 -9.17 -21.07 -2.47
CA LYS A 38 -10.24 -20.36 -3.19
C LYS A 38 -9.60 -19.43 -4.22
N PRO A 39 -10.28 -19.14 -5.35
CA PRO A 39 -9.72 -18.25 -6.37
C PRO A 39 -9.57 -16.82 -5.81
N CYS A 40 -8.39 -16.24 -5.99
CA CYS A 40 -8.10 -14.86 -5.64
C CYS A 40 -9.04 -13.91 -6.39
N VAL A 41 -9.66 -12.96 -5.69
CA VAL A 41 -10.60 -12.01 -6.31
C VAL A 41 -9.95 -11.04 -7.31
N ILE A 42 -8.62 -10.95 -7.32
CA ILE A 42 -7.85 -10.07 -8.23
C ILE A 42 -7.29 -10.85 -9.41
N CYS A 43 -6.50 -11.89 -9.15
CA CYS A 43 -5.77 -12.62 -10.19
C CYS A 43 -6.34 -14.01 -10.52
N THR A 44 -7.46 -14.39 -9.87
CA THR A 44 -8.23 -15.65 -10.04
C THR A 44 -7.50 -16.96 -9.76
N LYS A 45 -6.19 -16.93 -9.50
CA LYS A 45 -5.39 -18.10 -9.10
C LYS A 45 -5.79 -18.59 -7.70
N PRO A 46 -5.71 -19.91 -7.43
CA PRO A 46 -6.00 -20.46 -6.10
C PRO A 46 -5.12 -19.84 -5.02
N THR A 47 -5.71 -19.56 -3.86
CA THR A 47 -5.02 -19.05 -2.67
C THR A 47 -5.62 -19.62 -1.38
N PRO A 48 -4.78 -20.01 -0.41
CA PRO A 48 -5.22 -20.33 0.95
C PRO A 48 -5.44 -19.05 1.77
N LEU A 49 -4.98 -17.88 1.29
CA LEU A 49 -5.04 -16.63 2.04
C LEU A 49 -6.42 -15.95 1.98
N ARG A 50 -6.76 -15.23 3.05
CA ARG A 50 -7.97 -14.42 3.22
C ARG A 50 -7.58 -13.01 3.65
N SER A 51 -8.16 -12.01 3.00
CA SER A 51 -8.09 -10.61 3.45
C SER A 51 -8.76 -10.47 4.83
N ASP A 52 -8.57 -9.33 5.50
CA ASP A 52 -9.29 -8.96 6.73
C ASP A 52 -10.81 -9.19 6.69
N ASN A 53 -11.44 -8.94 5.53
CA ASN A 53 -12.87 -9.19 5.32
C ASN A 53 -13.21 -10.65 4.92
N GLY A 54 -12.29 -11.59 5.09
CA GLY A 54 -12.47 -13.01 4.74
C GLY A 54 -12.46 -13.32 3.23
N LYS A 55 -12.19 -12.34 2.35
CA LYS A 55 -12.16 -12.56 0.89
C LYS A 55 -10.88 -13.28 0.46
N PRO A 56 -10.94 -14.27 -0.45
CA PRO A 56 -9.75 -14.95 -0.93
C PRO A 56 -8.89 -13.99 -1.77
N VAL A 57 -7.66 -13.74 -1.33
CA VAL A 57 -6.73 -12.84 -2.02
C VAL A 57 -5.30 -13.23 -1.68
N HIS A 58 -4.36 -13.13 -2.62
CA HIS A 58 -2.94 -13.23 -2.30
C HIS A 58 -2.48 -11.97 -1.59
N LYS A 59 -1.52 -12.11 -0.67
CA LYS A 59 -0.89 -10.98 0.02
C LYS A 59 -0.47 -9.87 -0.95
N VAL A 60 0.32 -10.23 -1.97
CA VAL A 60 0.85 -9.26 -2.95
C VAL A 60 -0.28 -8.58 -3.75
N CYS A 61 -1.30 -9.33 -4.16
CA CYS A 61 -2.41 -8.75 -4.91
C CYS A 61 -3.20 -7.74 -4.06
N ALA A 62 -3.36 -8.02 -2.76
CA ALA A 62 -4.02 -7.11 -1.85
C ALA A 62 -3.17 -5.86 -1.55
N GLU A 63 -1.86 -6.00 -1.39
CA GLU A 63 -0.91 -4.87 -1.24
C GLU A 63 -0.89 -3.99 -2.50
N GLU A 64 -0.80 -4.58 -3.70
CA GLU A 64 -0.87 -3.85 -4.98
C GLU A 64 -2.21 -3.14 -5.17
N TRP A 65 -3.32 -3.75 -4.75
CA TRP A 65 -4.63 -3.12 -4.81
C TRP A 65 -4.72 -1.88 -3.92
N ILE A 66 -4.18 -1.95 -2.70
CA ILE A 66 -4.17 -0.82 -1.76
C ILE A 66 -3.25 0.30 -2.26
N ASP A 67 -2.09 -0.04 -2.81
CA ASP A 67 -1.19 0.92 -3.43
C ASP A 67 -1.87 1.66 -4.60
N ALA A 68 -2.60 0.94 -5.44
CA ALA A 68 -3.37 1.51 -6.54
C ALA A 68 -4.65 2.25 -6.10
N HIS A 69 -5.20 1.91 -4.94
CA HIS A 69 -6.43 2.48 -4.38
C HIS A 69 -6.19 2.96 -2.95
N PRO A 70 -5.37 4.01 -2.76
CA PRO A 70 -5.16 4.57 -1.44
C PRO A 70 -6.52 4.97 -0.86
N PRO A 71 -6.80 4.64 0.42
CA PRO A 71 -8.02 5.10 1.05
C PRO A 71 -8.06 6.62 0.89
N LYS A 72 -9.13 7.15 0.29
CA LYS A 72 -9.38 8.58 0.35
C LYS A 72 -9.45 8.90 1.84
N GLU A 73 -8.58 9.79 2.30
CA GLU A 73 -8.64 10.30 3.66
C GLU A 73 -10.07 10.84 3.88
N GLU A 74 -10.95 10.05 4.48
CA GLU A 74 -12.16 10.57 5.11
C GLU A 74 -11.64 11.31 6.34
N GLN A 75 -11.30 12.56 6.09
CA GLN A 75 -10.96 13.55 7.09
C GLN A 75 -12.10 13.63 8.11
N ARG A 76 -11.94 12.99 9.27
CA ARG A 76 -12.73 13.33 10.47
C ARG A 76 -12.02 12.99 11.76
#